data_AF-K9EWG0-F1
#
_entry.id   AF-K9EWG0-F1
#
_cell.length_a   1.000
_cell.length_b   1.000
_cell.length_c   1.000
_cell.angle_alpha   90.00
_cell.angle_beta   90.00
_cell.angle_gamma   90.00
#
_symmetry.space_group_name_H-M   'P 1'
#
loop_
_entity.id
_entity.type
_entity.pdbx_description
1 polymer ?
#
loop_
_entity_poly.entity_id
_entity_poly.type
_entity_poly.pdbx_seq_one_letter_code
_entity_poly.pdbx_strand_id
1 'polypeptide(L)'
;MANEKLEAVAQAAAITPEMPERVYPQANVAGEKTLLSARDVARDELLCEIPEKYVGEHAGVLLEEERVLTHFFKCEHPGYHGWYWGVTLARMPRSRKVTVSEVDMFPGEEAMLAPRWVPWDDRMKAIEKEKRIVKAREAEVEREERARRRAKREAEGEDGRGRRRTRRRISSADDASDGAANANRGADGSRASGSAADSTRAPKRKAAKSLERESRQSRASRLARTNARRRGSYGRLYRHRIAGD
;
A
#
# COMPACT_ATOMS: atom_id res chain seq x y z
N MET A 1 -21.20 -17.02 26.27
CA MET A 1 -21.50 -17.04 24.81
C MET A 1 -22.15 -15.76 24.27
N ALA A 2 -23.24 -15.22 24.83
CA ALA A 2 -23.78 -13.92 24.38
C ALA A 2 -22.95 -12.71 24.86
N ASN A 3 -22.41 -12.78 26.10
CA ASN A 3 -21.57 -11.72 26.67
C ASN A 3 -20.19 -11.59 25.99
N GLU A 4 -19.54 -12.71 25.64
CA GLU A 4 -18.21 -12.68 24.99
C GLU A 4 -18.26 -12.10 23.58
N LYS A 5 -19.36 -12.29 22.83
CA LYS A 5 -19.53 -11.66 21.52
C LYS A 5 -19.74 -10.15 21.63
N LEU A 6 -20.38 -9.67 22.69
CA LEU A 6 -20.54 -8.23 22.95
C LEU A 6 -19.21 -7.61 23.41
N GLU A 7 -18.43 -8.30 24.24
CA GLU A 7 -17.09 -7.85 24.62
C GLU A 7 -16.12 -7.85 23.43
N ALA A 8 -16.14 -8.86 22.55
CA ALA A 8 -15.29 -8.88 21.35
C ALA A 8 -15.64 -7.76 20.35
N VAL A 9 -16.93 -7.41 20.21
CA VAL A 9 -17.38 -6.27 19.40
C VAL A 9 -16.98 -4.94 20.04
N ALA A 10 -17.02 -4.83 21.37
CA ALA A 10 -16.53 -3.65 22.10
C ALA A 10 -14.99 -3.51 22.03
N GLN A 11 -14.25 -4.62 22.12
CA GLN A 11 -12.78 -4.65 22.00
C GLN A 11 -12.33 -4.34 20.56
N ALA A 12 -13.09 -4.77 19.55
CA ALA A 12 -12.83 -4.42 18.14
C ALA A 12 -13.20 -2.96 17.82
N ALA A 13 -14.22 -2.39 18.47
CA ALA A 13 -14.53 -0.97 18.40
C ALA A 13 -13.46 -0.10 19.08
N ALA A 14 -12.72 -0.63 20.05
CA ALA A 14 -11.61 0.07 20.71
C ALA A 14 -10.34 0.19 19.85
N ILE A 15 -10.23 -0.54 18.73
CA ILE A 15 -9.16 -0.39 17.73
C ILE A 15 -9.75 0.23 16.45
N THR A 16 -10.60 1.22 16.60
CA THR A 16 -10.81 2.16 15.49
C THR A 16 -9.69 3.18 15.61
N PRO A 17 -8.71 3.23 14.69
CA PRO A 17 -7.79 4.35 14.70
C PRO A 17 -8.63 5.58 14.45
N GLU A 18 -8.79 6.38 15.49
CA GLU A 18 -9.18 7.77 15.38
C GLU A 18 -8.27 8.40 14.31
N MET A 19 -8.84 9.25 13.47
CA MET A 19 -8.03 9.91 12.45
C MET A 19 -6.90 10.67 13.13
N PRO A 20 -5.66 10.61 12.61
CA PRO A 20 -4.55 11.29 13.26
C PRO A 20 -4.88 12.78 13.40
N GLU A 21 -4.71 13.30 14.61
CA GLU A 21 -5.00 14.69 14.92
C GLU A 21 -4.10 15.61 14.09
N ARG A 22 -4.72 16.62 13.47
CA ARG A 22 -3.99 17.61 12.69
C ARG A 22 -3.35 18.63 13.63
N VAL A 23 -2.15 19.06 13.30
CA VAL A 23 -1.46 20.11 14.05
C VAL A 23 -1.66 21.48 13.42
N TYR A 24 -1.75 22.48 14.28
CA TYR A 24 -1.84 23.90 13.91
C TYR A 24 -0.74 24.68 14.63
N PRO A 25 0.50 24.67 14.10
CA PRO A 25 1.62 25.34 14.72
C PRO A 25 1.34 26.84 14.91
N GLN A 26 1.68 27.35 16.08
CA GLN A 26 1.43 28.74 16.43
C GLN A 26 2.71 29.57 16.24
N ALA A 27 2.61 30.74 15.61
CA ALA A 27 3.75 31.63 15.42
C ALA A 27 4.21 32.26 16.74
N ASN A 28 3.27 32.52 17.66
CA ASN A 28 3.52 33.19 18.93
C ASN A 28 2.89 32.39 20.06
N VAL A 29 3.72 31.80 20.91
CA VAL A 29 3.27 31.13 22.13
C VAL A 29 3.94 31.81 23.32
N ALA A 30 3.14 32.21 24.32
CA ALA A 30 3.68 32.69 25.59
C ALA A 30 4.25 31.50 26.36
N GLY A 31 5.49 31.60 26.85
CA GLY A 31 6.08 30.52 27.64
C GLY A 31 7.61 30.47 27.62
N GLU A 32 8.13 29.24 27.52
CA GLU A 32 9.54 28.90 27.70
C GLU A 32 10.43 29.52 26.59
N LYS A 33 11.07 30.66 26.92
CA LYS A 33 11.86 31.46 25.97
C LYS A 33 13.10 30.75 25.42
N THR A 34 13.67 29.80 26.17
CA THR A 34 14.89 29.08 25.79
C THR A 34 14.60 28.12 24.65
N LEU A 35 13.50 27.38 24.74
CA LEU A 35 13.00 26.45 23.75
C LEU A 35 12.50 27.22 22.54
N LEU A 36 11.72 28.30 22.73
CA LEU A 36 11.27 29.16 21.63
C LEU A 36 12.42 29.68 20.75
N SER A 37 13.59 29.97 21.34
CA SER A 37 14.78 30.43 20.62
C SER A 37 15.64 29.29 20.07
N ALA A 38 15.36 28.03 20.38
CA ALA A 38 16.13 26.86 19.97
C ALA A 38 15.72 26.27 18.61
N ARG A 39 15.14 27.08 17.72
CA ARG A 39 14.76 26.68 16.34
C ARG A 39 15.93 26.07 15.58
N ASP A 40 17.12 26.63 15.72
CA ASP A 40 18.30 26.16 14.97
C ASP A 40 18.75 24.78 15.46
N VAL A 41 18.63 24.50 16.77
CA VAL A 41 18.89 23.16 17.33
C VAL A 41 17.93 22.14 16.73
N ALA A 42 16.64 22.50 16.64
CA ALA A 42 15.64 21.63 16.02
C ALA A 42 15.92 21.40 14.51
N ARG A 43 16.28 22.46 13.78
CA ARG A 43 16.59 22.35 12.36
C ARG A 43 17.85 21.51 12.11
N ASP A 44 18.90 21.72 12.89
CA ASP A 44 20.15 20.95 12.78
C ASP A 44 19.92 19.46 13.03
N GLU A 45 19.03 19.12 13.98
CA GLU A 45 18.65 17.73 14.21
C GLU A 45 17.95 17.10 12.99
N LEU A 46 16.99 17.80 12.37
CA LEU A 46 16.35 17.32 11.13
C LEU A 46 17.39 17.07 10.04
N LEU A 47 18.32 18.01 9.86
CA LEU A 47 19.35 17.94 8.82
C LEU A 47 20.41 16.86 9.06
N CYS A 48 20.45 16.23 10.24
CA CYS A 48 21.33 15.08 10.49
C CYS A 48 20.91 13.85 9.67
N GLU A 49 19.62 13.67 9.39
CA GLU A 49 19.09 12.49 8.70
C GLU A 49 18.29 12.83 7.44
N ILE A 50 17.63 13.98 7.42
CA ILE A 50 16.72 14.39 6.36
C ILE A 50 17.47 15.31 5.38
N PRO A 51 17.42 15.04 4.06
CA PRO A 51 17.97 15.95 3.06
C PRO A 51 17.37 17.36 3.20
N GLU A 52 18.21 18.39 3.15
CA GLU A 52 17.81 19.79 3.33
C GLU A 52 16.65 20.22 2.42
N LYS A 53 16.63 19.73 1.17
CA LYS A 53 15.55 19.99 0.21
C LYS A 53 14.15 19.53 0.65
N TYR A 54 14.05 18.72 1.69
CA TYR A 54 12.78 18.24 2.24
C TYR A 54 12.39 18.95 3.55
N VAL A 55 13.26 19.82 4.07
CA VAL A 55 13.02 20.61 5.29
C VAL A 55 12.79 22.07 4.89
N GLY A 56 11.54 22.50 4.95
CA GLY A 56 11.13 23.85 4.58
C GLY A 56 11.29 24.88 5.70
N GLU A 57 10.52 25.96 5.56
CA GLU A 57 10.49 27.05 6.54
C GLU A 57 9.93 26.59 7.89
N HIS A 58 10.35 27.27 8.96
CA HIS A 58 9.77 27.07 10.29
C HIS A 58 8.34 27.62 10.28
N ALA A 59 7.38 26.76 10.60
CA ALA A 59 5.95 27.03 10.53
C ALA A 59 5.37 27.54 11.85
N GLY A 60 6.07 27.32 12.97
CA GLY A 60 5.61 27.70 14.29
C GLY A 60 5.99 26.66 15.34
N VAL A 61 5.32 26.72 16.47
CA VAL A 61 5.58 25.84 17.62
C VAL A 61 4.27 25.36 18.26
N LEU A 62 4.35 24.29 19.05
CA LEU A 62 3.33 23.89 20.00
C LEU A 62 3.99 23.75 21.37
N LEU A 63 3.44 24.39 22.40
CA LEU A 63 3.89 24.21 23.77
C LEU A 63 3.13 23.03 24.37
N GLU A 64 3.82 21.89 24.49
CA GLU A 64 3.24 20.65 25.05
C GLU A 64 3.10 20.79 26.57
N GLU A 65 4.14 21.28 27.23
CA GLU A 65 4.21 21.45 28.69
C GLU A 65 5.11 22.64 29.07
N GLU A 66 5.26 22.93 30.37
CA GLU A 66 6.06 24.07 30.88
C GLU A 66 7.50 24.12 30.31
N ARG A 67 8.11 22.96 30.06
CA ARG A 67 9.49 22.83 29.57
C ARG A 67 9.63 21.82 28.43
N VAL A 68 8.55 21.61 27.68
CA VAL A 68 8.51 20.75 26.50
C VAL A 68 7.79 21.51 25.40
N LEU A 69 8.44 21.64 24.24
CA LEU A 69 7.93 22.41 23.12
C LEU A 69 8.35 21.77 21.81
N THR A 70 7.43 21.71 20.86
CA THR A 70 7.65 21.14 19.53
C THR A 70 7.84 22.25 18.51
N HIS A 71 8.96 22.27 17.79
CA HIS A 71 9.17 23.14 16.63
C HIS A 71 8.68 22.44 15.36
N PHE A 72 7.89 23.15 14.56
CA PHE A 72 7.38 22.65 13.29
C PHE A 72 8.07 23.31 12.10
N PHE A 73 8.40 22.51 11.09
CA PHE A 73 8.93 22.97 9.80
C PHE A 73 8.08 22.37 8.68
N LYS A 74 7.84 23.13 7.61
CA LYS A 74 7.12 22.61 6.44
C LYS A 74 7.85 21.39 5.87
N CYS A 75 7.10 20.34 5.52
CA CYS A 75 7.65 19.21 4.79
C CYS A 75 7.62 19.51 3.30
N GLU A 76 8.80 19.64 2.69
CA GLU A 76 8.95 19.87 1.23
C GLU A 76 9.09 18.55 0.46
N HIS A 77 8.81 17.42 1.11
CA HIS A 77 8.78 16.13 0.43
C HIS A 77 7.50 16.02 -0.41
N PRO A 78 7.58 15.73 -1.72
CA PRO A 78 6.41 15.75 -2.61
C PRO A 78 5.35 14.68 -2.26
N GLY A 79 5.73 13.62 -1.56
CA GLY A 79 4.81 12.60 -1.05
C GLY A 79 4.10 12.97 0.26
N TYR A 80 4.45 14.08 0.90
CA TYR A 80 3.92 14.52 2.20
C TYR A 80 3.50 15.99 2.15
N HIS A 81 2.82 16.38 1.06
CA HIS A 81 2.29 17.73 0.93
C HIS A 81 1.34 18.08 2.09
N GLY A 82 1.48 19.28 2.64
CA GLY A 82 0.71 19.74 3.80
C GLY A 82 1.12 19.13 5.15
N TRP A 83 2.18 18.30 5.20
CA TRP A 83 2.72 17.76 6.44
C TRP A 83 3.80 18.68 7.02
N TYR A 84 4.03 18.54 8.33
CA TYR A 84 5.11 19.20 9.05
C TYR A 84 6.08 18.18 9.61
N TRP A 85 7.37 18.54 9.62
CA TRP A 85 8.36 17.95 10.51
C TRP A 85 8.20 18.58 11.88
N GLY A 86 8.01 17.77 12.92
CA GLY A 86 8.00 18.19 14.32
C GLY A 86 9.28 17.76 15.01
N VAL A 87 9.88 18.65 15.78
CA VAL A 87 11.01 18.32 16.66
C VAL A 87 10.68 18.76 18.06
N THR A 88 10.44 17.78 18.94
CA THR A 88 10.11 18.04 20.34
C THR A 88 11.39 18.28 21.12
N LEU A 89 11.51 19.46 21.72
CA LEU A 89 12.61 19.87 22.55
C LEU A 89 12.16 19.89 24.02
N ALA A 90 13.03 19.44 24.90
CA ALA A 90 12.83 19.47 26.34
C ALA A 90 13.98 20.19 27.04
N ARG A 91 13.68 20.80 28.19
CA ARG A 91 14.70 21.40 29.05
C ARG A 91 14.56 20.92 30.50
N MET A 92 15.63 20.31 31.00
CA MET A 92 15.71 19.88 32.40
C MET A 92 15.59 21.06 33.36
N PRO A 93 14.94 20.89 34.54
CA PRO A 93 14.86 21.94 35.56
C PRO A 93 16.24 22.50 35.92
N ARG A 94 16.32 23.83 36.08
CA ARG A 94 17.56 24.60 36.39
C ARG A 94 18.69 24.51 35.35
N SER A 95 18.54 23.72 34.30
CA SER A 95 19.49 23.67 33.17
C SER A 95 19.13 24.71 32.12
N ARG A 96 20.15 25.30 31.48
CA ARG A 96 20.00 26.09 30.24
C ARG A 96 20.16 25.25 28.99
N LYS A 97 20.56 23.98 29.13
CA LYS A 97 20.78 23.06 28.01
C LYS A 97 19.43 22.55 27.50
N VAL A 98 19.18 22.77 26.22
CA VAL A 98 18.07 22.17 25.47
C VAL A 98 18.49 20.79 24.96
N THR A 99 17.56 19.84 24.97
CA THR A 99 17.75 18.48 24.44
C THR A 99 16.61 18.14 23.49
N VAL A 100 16.90 17.40 22.43
CA VAL A 100 15.88 16.81 21.56
C VAL A 100 15.32 15.57 22.25
N SER A 101 13.99 15.45 22.27
CA SER A 101 13.28 14.26 22.75
C SER A 101 13.00 13.30 21.58
N GLU A 102 12.44 13.84 20.49
CA GLU A 102 11.95 13.07 19.34
C GLU A 102 11.87 13.95 18.08
N VAL A 103 11.76 13.27 16.94
CA VAL A 103 11.57 13.86 15.62
C VAL A 103 10.45 13.08 14.93
N ASP A 104 9.37 13.76 14.59
CA ASP A 104 8.14 13.15 14.09
C ASP A 104 7.59 13.90 12.88
N MET A 105 6.56 13.32 12.24
CA MET A 105 5.81 13.98 11.19
C MET A 105 4.34 14.11 11.59
N PHE A 106 3.80 15.31 11.39
CA PHE A 106 2.44 15.62 11.76
C PHE A 106 1.64 16.10 10.55
N PRO A 107 0.38 15.68 10.40
CA PRO A 107 -0.46 16.18 9.33
C PRO A 107 -0.90 17.61 9.64
N GLY A 108 -0.62 18.55 8.75
CA GLY A 108 -1.20 19.90 8.78
C GLY A 108 -2.61 19.92 8.18
N GLU A 109 -3.20 21.10 8.04
CA GLU A 109 -4.54 21.28 7.46
C GLU A 109 -4.66 20.70 6.04
N GLU A 110 -3.64 20.92 5.22
CA GLU A 110 -3.60 20.49 3.81
C GLU A 110 -3.14 19.04 3.63
N ALA A 111 -2.77 18.34 4.71
CA ALA A 111 -2.26 16.98 4.62
C ALA A 111 -3.33 15.99 4.13
N MET A 112 -2.99 15.20 3.10
CA MET A 112 -3.80 14.06 2.70
C MET A 112 -3.65 12.93 3.72
N LEU A 113 -4.76 12.59 4.38
CA LEU A 113 -4.80 11.53 5.38
C LEU A 113 -5.28 10.22 4.77
N ALA A 114 -4.79 9.12 5.33
CA ALA A 114 -5.29 7.80 4.99
C ALA A 114 -6.78 7.68 5.37
N PRO A 115 -7.57 6.92 4.59
CA PRO A 115 -8.95 6.61 4.99
C PRO A 115 -8.95 5.80 6.28
N ARG A 116 -10.09 5.80 6.98
CA ARG A 116 -10.29 4.98 8.18
C ARG A 116 -9.95 3.52 7.87
N TRP A 117 -9.15 2.92 8.74
CA TRP A 117 -8.82 1.51 8.62
C TRP A 117 -10.08 0.65 8.76
N VAL A 118 -10.23 -0.31 7.84
CA VAL A 118 -11.33 -1.29 7.86
C VAL A 118 -10.77 -2.64 8.29
N PRO A 119 -11.38 -3.34 9.26
CA PRO A 119 -10.99 -4.69 9.63
C PRO A 119 -10.98 -5.65 8.43
N TRP A 120 -10.04 -6.60 8.44
CA TRP A 120 -9.89 -7.53 7.33
C TRP A 120 -11.16 -8.35 7.06
N ASP A 121 -11.82 -8.83 8.11
CA ASP A 121 -13.07 -9.60 7.99
C ASP A 121 -14.17 -8.79 7.30
N ASP A 122 -14.30 -7.51 7.62
CA ASP A 122 -15.28 -6.64 6.97
C ASP A 122 -14.90 -6.32 5.52
N ARG A 123 -13.60 -6.21 5.20
CA ARG A 123 -13.15 -6.14 3.79
C ARG A 123 -13.55 -7.40 3.04
N MET A 124 -13.39 -8.58 3.64
CA MET A 124 -13.75 -9.85 3.01
C MET A 124 -15.26 -9.95 2.75
N LYS A 125 -16.10 -9.59 3.72
CA LYS A 125 -17.56 -9.53 3.54
C LYS A 125 -17.97 -8.58 2.41
N ALA A 126 -17.32 -7.42 2.32
CA ALA A 126 -17.58 -6.46 1.26
C ALA A 126 -17.24 -7.05 -0.13
N ILE A 127 -16.08 -7.71 -0.24
CA ILE A 127 -15.66 -8.39 -1.49
C ILE A 127 -16.62 -9.51 -1.86
N GLU A 128 -17.08 -10.31 -0.91
CA GLU A 128 -18.05 -11.38 -1.17
C GLU A 128 -19.40 -10.83 -1.62
N LYS A 129 -19.87 -9.75 -0.98
CA LYS A 129 -21.09 -9.05 -1.38
C LYS A 129 -20.98 -8.53 -2.81
N GLU A 130 -19.86 -7.91 -3.16
CA GLU A 130 -19.59 -7.41 -4.51
C GLU A 130 -19.61 -8.55 -5.54
N LYS A 131 -18.93 -9.67 -5.26
CA LYS A 131 -18.95 -10.87 -6.12
C LYS A 131 -20.37 -11.39 -6.35
N ARG A 132 -21.22 -11.39 -5.31
CA ARG A 132 -22.63 -11.82 -5.44
C ARG A 132 -23.43 -10.87 -6.33
N ILE A 133 -23.20 -9.56 -6.22
CA ILE A 133 -23.86 -8.56 -7.07
C ILE A 133 -23.45 -8.75 -8.54
N VAL A 134 -22.15 -8.90 -8.81
CA VAL A 134 -21.64 -9.14 -10.17
C VAL A 134 -22.24 -10.41 -10.76
N LYS A 135 -22.20 -11.52 -10.02
CA LYS A 135 -22.78 -12.80 -10.46
C LYS A 135 -24.28 -12.71 -10.74
N ALA A 136 -25.03 -11.95 -9.94
CA ALA A 136 -26.46 -11.74 -10.16
C ALA A 136 -26.71 -10.98 -11.48
N ARG A 137 -25.95 -9.90 -11.73
CA ARG A 137 -26.03 -9.15 -12.98
C ARG A 137 -25.68 -9.99 -14.20
N GLU A 138 -24.64 -10.81 -14.12
CA GLU A 138 -24.27 -11.73 -15.21
C GLU A 138 -25.38 -12.73 -15.52
N ALA A 139 -26.03 -13.29 -14.48
CA ALA A 139 -27.15 -14.21 -14.66
C ALA A 139 -28.38 -13.53 -15.28
N GLU A 140 -28.64 -12.26 -14.97
CA GLU A 140 -29.69 -11.48 -15.62
C GLU A 140 -29.40 -11.26 -17.11
N VAL A 141 -28.17 -10.86 -17.46
CA VAL A 141 -27.76 -10.71 -18.86
C VAL A 141 -27.90 -12.04 -19.62
N GLU A 142 -27.48 -13.16 -19.02
CA GLU A 142 -27.64 -14.48 -19.65
C GLU A 142 -29.12 -14.84 -19.87
N ARG A 143 -30.00 -14.52 -18.90
CA ARG A 143 -31.45 -14.73 -19.03
C ARG A 143 -32.04 -13.90 -20.16
N GLU A 144 -31.66 -12.63 -20.27
CA GLU A 144 -32.10 -11.75 -21.35
C GLU A 144 -31.61 -12.25 -22.71
N GLU A 145 -30.34 -12.65 -22.83
CA GLU A 145 -29.82 -13.24 -24.06
C GLU A 145 -30.57 -14.52 -24.43
N ARG A 146 -30.83 -15.39 -23.45
CA ARG A 146 -31.59 -16.63 -23.67
C ARG A 146 -33.00 -16.32 -24.15
N ALA A 147 -33.66 -15.31 -23.58
CA ALA A 147 -34.97 -14.85 -24.02
C ALA A 147 -34.93 -14.33 -25.46
N ARG A 148 -33.92 -13.52 -25.83
CA ARG A 148 -33.71 -13.05 -27.21
C ARG A 148 -33.48 -14.19 -28.19
N ARG A 149 -32.65 -15.18 -27.83
CA ARG A 149 -32.40 -16.38 -28.67
C ARG A 149 -33.67 -17.20 -28.86
N ARG A 150 -34.49 -17.33 -27.81
CA ARG A 150 -35.79 -18.02 -27.88
C ARG A 150 -36.75 -17.28 -28.81
N ALA A 151 -36.92 -15.96 -28.62
CA ALA A 151 -37.78 -15.13 -29.48
C ALA A 151 -37.36 -15.20 -30.95
N LYS A 152 -36.05 -15.16 -31.23
CA LYS A 152 -35.52 -15.32 -32.59
C LYS A 152 -35.90 -16.67 -33.23
N ARG A 153 -35.76 -17.78 -32.49
CA ARG A 153 -36.15 -19.12 -32.96
C ARG A 153 -37.65 -19.25 -33.20
N GLU A 154 -38.47 -18.59 -32.39
CA GLU A 154 -39.93 -18.58 -32.56
C GLU A 154 -40.32 -17.83 -33.85
N ALA A 155 -39.73 -16.66 -34.09
CA ALA A 155 -39.93 -15.92 -35.34
C ALA A 155 -39.47 -16.72 -36.58
N GLU A 156 -38.31 -17.37 -36.54
CA GLU A 156 -37.81 -18.22 -37.64
C GLU A 156 -38.66 -19.49 -37.86
N GLY A 157 -39.33 -19.99 -36.82
CA GLY A 157 -40.16 -21.21 -36.86
C GLY A 157 -41.57 -21.01 -37.42
N GLU A 158 -42.08 -19.77 -37.48
CA GLU A 158 -43.35 -19.44 -38.12
C GLU A 158 -43.23 -19.38 -39.65
N ASP A 159 -42.08 -18.96 -40.20
CA ASP A 159 -41.84 -18.91 -41.65
C ASP A 159 -41.76 -20.30 -42.32
N GLY A 160 -41.53 -21.37 -41.55
CA GLY A 160 -41.42 -22.74 -42.07
C GLY A 160 -42.73 -23.53 -42.22
N ARG A 161 -43.84 -23.07 -41.60
CA ARG A 161 -45.13 -23.80 -41.65
C ARG A 161 -45.98 -23.48 -42.88
N GLY A 162 -45.60 -22.48 -43.68
CA GLY A 162 -46.30 -22.08 -44.90
C GLY A 162 -45.92 -22.86 -46.17
N ARG A 163 -44.88 -23.69 -46.17
CA ARG A 163 -44.32 -24.30 -47.41
C ARG A 163 -44.24 -25.83 -47.41
N ARG A 164 -45.14 -26.54 -46.71
CA ARG A 164 -45.16 -28.02 -46.71
C ARG A 164 -46.55 -28.63 -46.88
N ARG A 165 -47.30 -28.17 -47.88
CA ARG A 165 -48.46 -28.91 -48.43
C ARG A 165 -48.49 -28.80 -49.94
N THR A 166 -47.71 -29.65 -50.62
CA THR A 166 -48.01 -30.27 -51.92
C THR A 166 -46.83 -31.11 -52.37
N ARG A 167 -46.79 -32.37 -51.95
CA ARG A 167 -46.31 -33.45 -52.84
C ARG A 167 -47.15 -34.69 -52.57
N ARG A 168 -48.07 -34.90 -53.51
CA ARG A 168 -48.98 -36.01 -53.68
C ARG A 168 -48.19 -37.32 -53.64
N ARG A 169 -48.61 -38.27 -52.81
CA ARG A 169 -48.19 -39.67 -52.86
C ARG A 169 -48.56 -40.23 -54.23
N ILE A 170 -47.57 -40.73 -54.97
CA ILE A 170 -47.76 -41.83 -55.91
C ILE A 170 -46.81 -42.92 -55.42
N SER A 171 -47.39 -44.03 -54.98
CA SER A 171 -46.69 -45.26 -54.66
C SER A 171 -46.60 -46.10 -55.93
N SER A 172 -45.40 -46.54 -56.26
CA SER A 172 -45.19 -47.82 -56.93
C SER A 172 -43.91 -48.42 -56.38
N ALA A 173 -44.05 -49.65 -55.89
CA ALA A 173 -42.95 -50.55 -55.59
C ALA A 173 -42.18 -50.84 -56.89
N ASP A 174 -40.86 -50.99 -56.81
CA ASP A 174 -40.20 -52.28 -56.89
C ASP A 174 -38.68 -52.11 -56.87
N ASP A 175 -38.05 -53.24 -56.57
CA ASP A 175 -36.65 -53.62 -56.74
C ASP A 175 -35.66 -53.49 -55.58
N ALA A 176 -35.15 -54.68 -55.28
CA ALA A 176 -34.26 -55.10 -54.22
C ALA A 176 -32.81 -55.19 -54.70
N SER A 177 -31.92 -55.37 -53.73
CA SER A 177 -30.53 -55.86 -53.86
C SER A 177 -29.55 -54.87 -54.51
N ASP A 178 -28.33 -54.62 -54.02
CA ASP A 178 -27.34 -55.55 -53.49
C ASP A 178 -26.18 -54.79 -52.83
N GLY A 179 -25.48 -55.43 -51.88
CA GLY A 179 -24.03 -55.64 -52.00
C GLY A 179 -23.01 -54.58 -51.54
N ALA A 180 -22.02 -55.09 -50.79
CA ALA A 180 -20.66 -54.59 -50.51
C ALA A 180 -20.54 -53.47 -49.44
N ALA A 181 -20.11 -53.77 -48.21
CA ALA A 181 -18.72 -54.04 -47.81
C ALA A 181 -17.75 -52.91 -48.16
N ASN A 182 -17.22 -52.19 -47.17
CA ASN A 182 -15.91 -52.50 -46.58
C ASN A 182 -15.45 -51.34 -45.66
N ALA A 183 -14.65 -51.73 -44.68
CA ALA A 183 -14.04 -50.98 -43.60
C ALA A 183 -13.22 -49.75 -44.04
N ASN A 184 -13.09 -48.79 -43.12
CA ASN A 184 -11.76 -48.58 -42.56
C ASN A 184 -11.79 -48.12 -41.10
N ARG A 185 -10.88 -48.70 -40.33
CA ARG A 185 -10.67 -48.63 -38.88
C ARG A 185 -9.24 -48.12 -38.69
N GLY A 186 -9.02 -47.24 -37.71
CA GLY A 186 -7.68 -46.82 -37.26
C GLY A 186 -7.17 -45.55 -37.94
N ALA A 187 -6.30 -44.73 -37.35
CA ALA A 187 -5.54 -44.81 -36.10
C ALA A 187 -5.18 -43.36 -35.72
N ASP A 188 -5.17 -43.02 -34.43
CA ASP A 188 -3.95 -42.82 -33.63
C ASP A 188 -2.82 -42.03 -34.33
N GLY A 189 -2.45 -40.92 -33.70
CA GLY A 189 -1.32 -40.09 -34.07
C GLY A 189 -0.83 -39.29 -32.86
N SER A 190 -0.16 -39.97 -31.92
CA SER A 190 0.59 -39.34 -30.84
C SER A 190 2.00 -38.88 -31.27
N ARG A 191 2.42 -37.74 -30.70
CA ARG A 191 3.77 -37.34 -30.25
C ARG A 191 4.81 -36.70 -31.19
N ALA A 192 5.17 -35.47 -30.76
CA ALA A 192 6.50 -34.97 -30.39
C ALA A 192 7.52 -34.51 -31.45
N SER A 193 8.03 -33.27 -31.28
CA SER A 193 9.41 -32.96 -30.80
C SER A 193 10.03 -31.67 -31.39
N GLY A 194 10.92 -31.02 -30.61
CA GLY A 194 11.96 -30.05 -31.04
C GLY A 194 11.56 -28.57 -31.09
N SER A 195 11.88 -27.67 -30.14
CA SER A 195 13.18 -27.11 -29.72
C SER A 195 13.99 -26.38 -30.80
N ALA A 196 14.04 -25.04 -30.73
CA ALA A 196 15.28 -24.24 -30.83
C ALA A 196 15.02 -22.76 -30.43
N ALA A 197 15.95 -22.22 -29.65
CA ALA A 197 16.00 -20.86 -29.15
C ALA A 197 16.62 -19.88 -30.15
N ASP A 198 16.32 -18.59 -30.04
CA ASP A 198 17.30 -17.54 -30.36
C ASP A 198 17.14 -16.32 -29.44
N SER A 199 18.29 -15.81 -29.03
CA SER A 199 18.49 -14.82 -27.98
C SER A 199 19.32 -13.67 -28.53
N THR A 200 18.85 -12.43 -28.41
CA THR A 200 19.68 -11.24 -28.61
C THR A 200 19.75 -10.41 -27.34
N ARG A 201 20.98 -10.28 -26.85
CA ARG A 201 21.43 -9.64 -25.60
C ARG A 201 22.34 -8.45 -25.96
N ALA A 202 22.15 -7.32 -25.28
CA ALA A 202 23.09 -6.19 -25.23
C ALA A 202 23.08 -5.57 -23.79
N PRO A 203 24.04 -4.72 -23.37
CA PRO A 203 25.19 -5.19 -22.59
C PRO A 203 25.29 -4.65 -21.13
N LYS A 204 26.44 -4.96 -20.51
CA LYS A 204 26.74 -5.21 -19.09
C LYS A 204 26.76 -3.98 -18.16
N ARG A 205 25.94 -4.00 -17.10
CA ARG A 205 25.98 -3.12 -15.90
C ARG A 205 27.07 -3.54 -14.90
N LYS A 206 28.36 -3.43 -15.25
CA LYS A 206 29.45 -3.71 -14.29
C LYS A 206 30.21 -2.47 -13.77
N ALA A 207 30.00 -1.27 -14.35
CA ALA A 207 30.63 -0.05 -13.86
C ALA A 207 29.89 0.60 -12.65
N ALA A 208 28.58 0.36 -12.49
CA ALA A 208 27.77 1.05 -11.48
C ALA A 208 27.96 0.55 -10.03
N LYS A 209 28.51 -0.66 -9.82
CA LYS A 209 28.67 -1.23 -8.47
C LYS A 209 29.98 -0.82 -7.76
N SER A 210 30.96 -0.27 -8.47
CA SER A 210 32.24 0.15 -7.86
C SER A 210 32.12 1.48 -7.12
N LEU A 211 31.46 2.46 -7.75
CA LEU A 211 31.25 3.80 -7.20
C LEU A 211 30.29 3.81 -5.99
N GLU A 212 29.33 2.88 -5.92
CA GLU A 212 28.40 2.74 -4.80
C GLU A 212 29.07 2.10 -3.55
N ARG A 213 30.10 1.27 -3.75
CA ARG A 213 30.89 0.68 -2.65
C ARG A 213 31.85 1.69 -2.03
N GLU A 214 32.50 2.52 -2.84
CA GLU A 214 33.37 3.61 -2.36
C GLU A 214 32.59 4.69 -1.60
N SER A 215 31.36 5.01 -2.05
CA SER A 215 30.46 5.96 -1.37
C SER A 215 29.97 5.45 -0.01
N ARG A 216 29.69 4.14 0.12
CA ARG A 216 29.32 3.52 1.41
C ARG A 216 30.49 3.45 2.38
N GLN A 217 31.70 3.10 1.92
CA GLN A 217 32.92 3.08 2.75
C GLN A 217 33.32 4.50 3.22
N SER A 218 33.08 5.51 2.38
CA SER A 218 33.35 6.93 2.69
C SER A 218 32.33 7.57 3.64
N ARG A 219 31.09 7.07 3.68
CA ARG A 219 30.06 7.45 4.66
C ARG A 219 30.24 6.74 6.00
N ALA A 220 30.53 5.43 5.98
CA ALA A 220 30.80 4.65 7.19
C ALA A 220 32.04 5.15 7.95
N SER A 221 33.09 5.58 7.24
CA SER A 221 34.29 6.16 7.85
C SER A 221 34.09 7.56 8.42
N ARG A 222 33.17 8.37 7.85
CA ARG A 222 32.76 9.67 8.43
C ARG A 222 31.92 9.49 9.70
N LEU A 223 30.95 8.56 9.69
CA LEU A 223 30.15 8.16 10.87
C LEU A 223 31.02 7.60 12.01
N ALA A 224 32.10 6.88 11.71
CA ALA A 224 33.03 6.36 12.71
C ALA A 224 33.88 7.48 13.36
N ARG A 225 34.30 8.50 12.60
CA ARG A 225 35.13 9.61 13.11
C ARG A 225 34.33 10.61 13.96
N THR A 226 33.06 10.85 13.64
CA THR A 226 32.17 11.70 14.46
C THR A 226 31.71 10.99 15.74
N ASN A 227 31.41 9.68 15.68
CA ASN A 227 31.05 8.90 16.88
C ASN A 227 32.24 8.69 17.84
N ALA A 228 33.47 8.59 17.34
CA ALA A 228 34.66 8.49 18.19
C ALA A 228 34.89 9.77 19.04
N ARG A 229 34.58 10.95 18.50
CA ARG A 229 34.63 12.21 19.28
C ARG A 229 33.53 12.31 20.33
N ARG A 230 32.33 11.75 20.09
CA ARG A 230 31.23 11.75 21.08
C ARG A 230 31.38 10.69 22.18
N ARG A 231 32.03 9.54 21.91
CA ARG A 231 32.27 8.48 22.92
C ARG A 231 33.43 8.78 23.89
N GLY A 232 34.35 9.69 23.56
CA GLY A 232 35.45 10.09 24.47
C GLY A 232 35.02 10.91 25.69
N SER A 233 33.81 11.49 25.68
CA SER A 233 33.29 12.32 26.78
C SER A 233 32.33 11.57 27.72
N TYR A 234 31.79 10.42 27.32
CA TYR A 234 30.80 9.66 28.09
C TYR A 234 31.36 8.35 28.70
N GLY A 235 32.69 8.15 28.67
CA GLY A 235 33.34 6.92 29.15
C GLY A 235 34.14 7.02 30.44
N ARG A 236 34.08 8.14 31.18
CA ARG A 236 34.98 8.38 32.35
C ARG A 236 34.30 8.67 33.68
N LEU A 237 33.02 8.33 33.86
CA LEU A 237 32.32 8.52 35.14
C LEU A 237 31.59 7.31 35.72
N TYR A 238 31.83 6.10 35.23
CA TYR A 238 31.35 4.88 35.92
C TYR A 238 32.42 3.80 35.96
N ARG A 239 33.45 4.03 36.79
CA ARG A 239 34.32 2.98 37.30
C ARG A 239 34.97 3.40 38.62
N HIS A 240 34.16 3.58 39.66
CA HIS A 240 34.60 3.39 41.04
C HIS A 240 33.38 3.24 41.96
N ARG A 241 33.46 2.28 42.90
CA ARG A 241 32.46 1.79 43.87
C ARG A 241 31.71 0.54 43.35
N ILE A 242 32.23 -0.70 43.43
CA ILE A 242 32.75 -1.51 44.58
C ILE A 242 31.71 -1.49 45.70
N ALA A 243 30.89 -2.55 45.87
CA ALA A 243 31.13 -3.73 46.72
C ALA A 243 31.47 -3.37 48.19
N GLY A 244 30.67 -3.87 49.14
CA GLY A 244 30.85 -3.68 50.59
C GLY A 244 30.04 -2.51 51.15
N ASP A 245 28.85 -2.76 51.69
CA ASP A 245 28.60 -3.13 53.10
C ASP A 245 27.25 -3.86 53.19
#